data_AF-A0A427TZC7-F1
#
_entry.id   AF-A0A427TZC7-F1
#
_cell.length_a   1.000
_cell.length_b   1.000
_cell.length_c   1.000
_cell.angle_alpha   90.00
_cell.angle_beta   90.00
_cell.angle_gamma   90.00
#
_symmetry.space_group_name_H-M   'P 1'
#
loop_
_entity.id
_entity.type
_entity.pdbx_description
1 polymer ?
#
loop_
_entity_poly.entity_id
_entity_poly.type
_entity_poly.pdbx_seq_one_letter_code
_entity_poly.pdbx_strand_id
1 'polypeptide(L)'
;MKKILLSVILLLTACSDPSPLKSDTEVKINQLFGTKFGLVDQIYIKAGDKTLTVMNPVELLAFLEDAEQVKAEEKPGDIKIILKTSEGMKEYSKEQTSEELSFDTEQDVLCNENLCYKLGESFSEMIESF
;
A
#
# COMPACT_ATOMS: atom_id res chain seq x y z
N MET A 1 30.90 56.72 0.86
CA MET A 1 31.74 55.82 1.68
C MET A 1 30.84 54.89 2.47
N LYS A 2 31.16 53.59 2.42
CA LYS A 2 30.76 52.46 3.29
C LYS A 2 29.27 52.16 3.52
N LYS A 3 28.84 51.13 2.77
CA LYS A 3 27.78 50.16 3.03
C LYS A 3 27.91 49.54 4.44
N ILE A 4 26.79 49.35 5.14
CA ILE A 4 26.63 48.21 6.07
C ILE A 4 25.27 47.58 5.79
N LEU A 5 25.36 46.40 5.18
CA LEU A 5 24.30 45.46 4.87
C LEU A 5 24.12 44.61 6.14
N LEU A 6 22.97 44.71 6.82
CA LEU A 6 22.65 43.83 7.95
C LEU A 6 21.69 42.74 7.45
N SER A 7 22.28 41.67 6.92
CA SER A 7 21.56 40.48 6.50
C SER A 7 21.12 39.70 7.75
N VAL A 8 19.82 39.70 8.04
CA VAL A 8 19.22 38.81 9.04
C VAL A 8 19.23 37.40 8.46
N ILE A 9 20.05 36.54 9.05
CA ILE A 9 20.14 35.12 8.74
C ILE A 9 18.85 34.45 9.23
N LEU A 10 17.93 34.17 8.31
CA LEU A 10 16.88 33.18 8.54
C LEU A 10 17.56 31.82 8.66
N LEU A 11 17.70 31.34 9.90
CA LEU A 11 17.90 29.92 10.15
C LEU A 11 16.59 29.21 9.79
N LEU A 12 16.44 28.91 8.49
CA LEU A 12 15.61 27.80 8.05
C LEU A 12 16.28 26.55 8.60
N THR A 13 15.92 26.16 9.83
CA THR A 13 16.01 24.78 10.24
C THR A 13 15.09 24.03 9.29
N ALA A 14 15.63 23.63 8.14
CA ALA A 14 15.04 22.56 7.36
C ALA A 14 14.87 21.41 8.34
N CYS A 15 13.62 21.18 8.75
CA CYS A 15 13.20 19.86 9.16
C CYS A 15 13.42 19.01 7.91
N SER A 16 14.66 18.56 7.70
CA SER A 16 14.94 17.43 6.85
C SER A 16 14.29 16.27 7.59
N ASP A 17 12.98 16.13 7.39
CA ASP A 17 12.27 14.93 7.75
C ASP A 17 13.04 13.82 7.04
N PRO A 18 13.76 12.95 7.78
CA PRO A 18 14.51 11.88 7.18
C PRO A 18 13.54 10.74 6.84
N SER A 19 12.32 11.08 6.45
CA SER A 19 11.43 10.15 5.79
C SER A 19 12.19 9.69 4.55
N PRO A 20 12.55 8.39 4.48
CA PRO A 20 13.15 7.86 3.27
C PRO A 20 12.24 8.25 2.12
N LEU A 21 12.82 8.69 1.00
CA LEU A 21 12.06 8.88 -0.23
C LEU A 21 11.13 7.67 -0.39
N LYS A 22 9.80 7.91 -0.35
CA LYS A 22 8.81 6.83 -0.44
C LYS A 22 9.17 5.99 -1.65
N SER A 23 9.28 4.67 -1.47
CA SER A 23 9.66 3.82 -2.59
C SER A 23 8.52 3.81 -3.62
N ASP A 24 8.85 3.49 -4.87
CA ASP A 24 7.85 3.41 -5.95
C ASP A 24 6.70 2.46 -5.59
N THR A 25 6.98 1.44 -4.75
CA THR A 25 5.99 0.50 -4.23
C THR A 25 4.92 1.22 -3.39
N GLU A 26 5.30 2.00 -2.37
CA GLU A 26 4.32 2.71 -1.55
C GLU A 26 3.56 3.76 -2.34
N VAL A 27 4.25 4.44 -3.27
CA VAL A 27 3.60 5.42 -4.14
C VAL A 27 2.47 4.76 -4.93
N LYS A 28 2.73 3.61 -5.57
CA LYS A 28 1.73 2.86 -6.34
C LYS A 28 0.60 2.32 -5.45
N ILE A 29 0.92 1.72 -4.31
CA ILE A 29 -0.10 1.21 -3.36
C ILE A 29 -1.03 2.33 -2.89
N ASN A 30 -0.45 3.47 -2.49
CA ASN A 30 -1.21 4.64 -2.04
C ASN A 30 -2.09 5.21 -3.15
N GLN A 31 -1.63 5.19 -4.41
CA GLN A 31 -2.42 5.64 -5.55
C GLN A 31 -3.57 4.69 -5.88
N LEU A 32 -3.30 3.38 -5.90
CA LEU A 32 -4.31 2.36 -6.24
C LEU A 32 -5.41 2.26 -5.18
N PHE A 33 -5.08 2.37 -3.90
CA PHE A 33 -6.06 2.14 -2.83
C PHE A 33 -6.41 3.40 -2.04
N GLY A 34 -5.87 4.56 -2.40
CA GLY A 34 -6.09 5.81 -1.65
C GLY A 34 -5.52 5.77 -0.23
N THR A 35 -4.52 4.92 0.03
CA THR A 35 -3.89 4.74 1.33
C THR A 35 -2.78 5.77 1.58
N LYS A 36 -2.24 5.78 2.80
CA LYS A 36 -1.21 6.73 3.25
C LYS A 36 -0.05 6.04 3.95
N PHE A 37 0.42 4.94 3.39
CA PHE A 37 1.61 4.29 3.89
C PHE A 37 2.86 5.15 3.62
N GLY A 38 3.74 5.18 4.62
CA GLY A 38 5.14 5.58 4.44
C GLY A 38 6.03 4.39 4.09
N LEU A 39 5.67 3.18 4.55
CA LEU A 39 6.31 1.92 4.20
C LEU A 39 5.30 0.76 4.27
N VAL A 40 5.33 -0.15 3.30
CA VAL A 40 4.68 -1.46 3.38
C VAL A 40 5.78 -2.51 3.23
N ASP A 41 5.96 -3.36 4.24
CA ASP A 41 7.00 -4.40 4.23
C ASP A 41 6.41 -5.82 4.29
N GLN A 42 5.11 -5.95 4.56
CA GLN A 42 4.44 -7.24 4.69
C GLN A 42 3.05 -7.22 4.05
N ILE A 43 2.75 -8.24 3.26
CA ILE A 43 1.39 -8.54 2.81
C ILE A 43 0.99 -9.91 3.29
N TYR A 44 -0.14 -10.00 3.97
CA TYR A 44 -0.72 -11.27 4.42
C TYR A 44 -1.94 -11.61 3.59
N ILE A 45 -2.02 -12.84 3.12
CA ILE A 45 -3.21 -13.38 2.46
C ILE A 45 -3.88 -14.35 3.44
N LYS A 46 -5.16 -14.13 3.72
CA LYS A 46 -5.93 -14.90 4.71
C LYS A 46 -7.25 -15.42 4.14
N ALA A 47 -7.62 -16.63 4.54
CA ALA A 47 -8.97 -17.17 4.41
C ALA A 47 -9.55 -17.34 5.82
N GLY A 48 -10.49 -16.47 6.20
CA GLY A 48 -10.91 -16.34 7.60
C GLY A 48 -9.73 -16.02 8.53
N ASP A 49 -9.54 -16.84 9.57
CA ASP A 49 -8.44 -16.66 10.54
C ASP A 49 -7.11 -17.29 10.11
N LYS A 50 -7.09 -18.08 9.03
CA LYS A 50 -5.89 -18.79 8.56
C LYS A 50 -5.09 -17.91 7.60
N THR A 51 -3.83 -17.62 7.94
CA THR A 51 -2.87 -17.08 6.96
C THR A 51 -2.49 -18.17 5.96
N LEU A 52 -2.80 -17.95 4.69
CA LEU A 52 -2.43 -18.82 3.58
C LEU A 52 -0.96 -18.61 3.20
N THR A 53 -0.58 -17.35 2.98
CA THR A 53 0.78 -16.99 2.59
C THR A 53 1.13 -15.56 3.00
N VAL A 54 2.43 -15.26 2.94
CA VAL A 54 3.00 -13.91 3.10
C VAL A 54 3.72 -13.57 1.81
N MET A 55 3.41 -12.40 1.26
CA MET A 55 3.86 -11.96 -0.06
C MET A 55 4.67 -10.66 0.06
N ASN A 56 5.59 -10.44 -0.88
CA ASN A 56 6.28 -9.16 -1.01
C ASN A 56 5.35 -8.13 -1.67
N PRO A 57 5.28 -6.87 -1.19
CA PRO A 57 4.53 -5.81 -1.84
C PRO A 57 4.76 -5.64 -3.35
N VAL A 58 5.98 -5.88 -3.83
CA VAL A 58 6.32 -5.83 -5.25
C VAL A 58 5.59 -6.91 -6.06
N GLU A 59 5.41 -8.10 -5.48
CA GLU A 59 4.70 -9.22 -6.14
C GLU A 59 3.21 -8.90 -6.28
N LEU A 60 2.57 -8.32 -5.25
CA LEU A 60 1.18 -7.88 -5.38
C LEU A 60 1.03 -6.83 -6.49
N LEU A 61 1.96 -5.87 -6.57
CA LEU A 61 1.92 -4.84 -7.61
C LEU A 61 2.09 -5.43 -9.01
N ALA A 62 2.81 -6.54 -9.19
CA ALA A 62 2.92 -7.21 -10.48
C ALA A 62 1.55 -7.78 -10.93
N PHE A 63 0.75 -8.31 -10.00
CA PHE A 63 -0.62 -8.74 -10.32
C PHE A 63 -1.57 -7.58 -10.63
N LEU A 64 -1.24 -6.38 -10.15
CA LEU A 64 -2.03 -5.16 -10.34
C LEU A 64 -1.61 -4.33 -11.57
N GLU A 65 -0.50 -4.67 -12.24
CA GLU A 65 0.05 -3.86 -13.34
C GLU A 65 -0.94 -3.71 -14.51
N ASP A 66 -1.68 -4.78 -14.82
CA ASP A 66 -2.70 -4.82 -15.88
C ASP A 66 -4.14 -4.81 -15.34
N ALA A 67 -4.32 -4.48 -14.06
CA ALA A 67 -5.63 -4.55 -13.44
C ALA A 67 -6.56 -3.43 -13.92
N GLU A 68 -7.80 -3.79 -14.25
CA GLU A 68 -8.82 -2.83 -14.65
C GLU A 68 -9.62 -2.37 -13.43
N GLN A 69 -9.76 -1.06 -13.24
CA GLN A 69 -10.64 -0.54 -12.21
C GLN A 69 -12.10 -0.84 -12.58
N VAL A 70 -12.82 -1.53 -11.70
CA VAL A 70 -14.22 -1.90 -11.90
C VAL A 70 -15.12 -1.20 -10.88
N LYS A 71 -16.42 -1.14 -11.15
CA LYS A 71 -17.38 -0.63 -10.17
C LYS A 71 -17.43 -1.60 -9.00
N ALA A 72 -17.40 -1.04 -7.78
CA ALA A 72 -17.61 -1.82 -6.57
C ALA A 72 -18.99 -2.46 -6.60
N GLU A 73 -19.03 -3.78 -6.73
CA GLU A 73 -20.19 -4.55 -6.33
C GLU A 73 -19.97 -4.94 -4.86
N GLU A 74 -20.96 -4.69 -4.01
CA GLU A 74 -20.93 -5.05 -2.60
C GLU A 74 -20.88 -6.58 -2.47
N LYS A 75 -19.68 -7.14 -2.51
CA LYS A 75 -19.43 -8.50 -2.04
C LYS A 75 -18.17 -8.51 -1.19
N PRO A 76 -18.27 -8.79 0.12
CA PRO A 76 -17.09 -9.09 0.91
C PRO A 76 -16.55 -10.43 0.41
N GLY A 77 -15.46 -10.39 -0.35
CA GLY A 77 -14.77 -11.59 -0.76
C GLY A 77 -14.26 -12.40 0.44
N ASP A 78 -14.20 -13.73 0.28
CA ASP A 78 -13.84 -14.68 1.35
C ASP A 78 -12.36 -14.61 1.73
N ILE A 79 -11.54 -14.02 0.87
CA ILE A 79 -10.10 -13.84 1.07
C ILE A 79 -9.80 -12.40 1.47
N LYS A 80 -8.96 -12.23 2.49
CA LYS A 80 -8.48 -10.93 2.96
C LYS A 80 -7.00 -10.77 2.66
N ILE A 81 -6.65 -9.66 2.03
CA ILE A 81 -5.27 -9.25 1.79
C ILE A 81 -4.97 -8.08 2.71
N ILE A 82 -4.05 -8.26 3.64
CA ILE A 82 -3.69 -7.26 4.64
C ILE A 82 -2.33 -6.66 4.27
N LEU A 83 -2.34 -5.39 3.86
CA LEU A 83 -1.14 -4.60 3.68
C LEU A 83 -0.69 -4.08 5.04
N LYS A 84 0.58 -4.25 5.40
CA LYS A 84 1.05 -3.92 6.74
C LYS A 84 2.46 -3.33 6.77
N THR A 85 2.65 -2.39 7.69
CA THR A 85 3.96 -2.00 8.22
C THR A 85 4.22 -2.79 9.50
N SER A 86 5.31 -3.54 9.57
CA SER A 86 5.70 -4.28 10.76
C SER A 86 6.01 -3.36 11.94
N GLU A 87 5.89 -3.87 13.17
CA GLU A 87 6.13 -3.11 14.40
C GLU A 87 7.52 -2.45 14.43
N GLY A 88 8.55 -3.17 13.95
CA GLY A 88 9.93 -2.67 13.92
C GLY A 88 10.15 -1.53 12.92
N MET A 89 9.20 -1.31 12.01
CA MET A 89 9.30 -0.31 10.95
C MET A 89 8.25 0.80 11.06
N LYS A 90 7.44 0.82 12.13
CA LYS A 90 6.37 1.81 12.32
C LYS A 90 6.82 3.26 12.28
N GLU A 91 8.07 3.54 12.68
CA GLU A 91 8.63 4.90 12.62
C GLU A 91 8.64 5.49 11.20
N TYR A 92 8.68 4.61 10.18
CA TYR A 92 8.66 4.98 8.75
C TYR A 92 7.25 5.08 8.16
N SER A 93 6.20 4.72 8.90
CA SER A 93 4.80 4.77 8.43
C SER A 93 3.86 5.29 9.51
N LYS A 94 3.94 6.59 9.79
CA LYS A 94 3.23 7.24 10.91
C LYS A 94 1.73 7.46 10.66
N GLU A 95 1.34 7.58 9.40
CA GLU A 95 -0.01 7.97 8.98
C GLU A 95 -0.95 6.76 8.93
N GLN A 96 -0.43 5.62 8.51
CA GLN A 96 -1.16 4.37 8.35
C GLN A 96 -0.19 3.20 8.45
N THR A 97 -0.55 2.17 9.22
CA THR A 97 0.29 0.96 9.40
C THR A 97 -0.39 -0.31 8.93
N SER A 98 -1.65 -0.24 8.51
CA SER A 98 -2.41 -1.39 8.01
C SER A 98 -3.54 -0.95 7.07
N GLU A 99 -3.88 -1.79 6.11
CA GLU A 99 -5.07 -1.71 5.25
C GLU A 99 -5.56 -3.13 4.99
N GLU A 100 -6.87 -3.34 4.93
CA GLU A 100 -7.46 -4.62 4.56
C GLU A 100 -8.17 -4.49 3.21
N LEU A 101 -7.79 -5.35 2.29
CA LEU A 101 -8.45 -5.51 1.00
C LEU A 101 -9.24 -6.82 1.01
N SER A 102 -10.40 -6.83 0.38
CA SER A 102 -11.23 -8.02 0.20
C SER A 102 -11.08 -8.54 -1.22
N PHE A 103 -10.82 -9.84 -1.37
CA PHE A 103 -10.66 -10.49 -2.66
C PHE A 103 -11.78 -11.51 -2.88
N ASP A 104 -12.56 -11.29 -3.94
CA ASP A 104 -13.59 -12.19 -4.44
C ASP A 104 -12.96 -13.13 -5.49
N THR A 105 -12.75 -14.39 -5.09
CA THR A 105 -12.15 -15.43 -5.93
C THR A 105 -13.05 -15.85 -7.10
N GLU A 106 -14.37 -15.69 -6.98
CA GLU A 106 -15.29 -16.07 -8.07
C GLU A 106 -15.25 -15.05 -9.22
N GLN A 107 -14.91 -13.80 -8.91
CA GLN A 107 -14.93 -12.69 -9.87
C GLN A 107 -13.54 -12.13 -10.21
N ASP A 108 -12.50 -12.61 -9.52
CA ASP A 108 -11.14 -12.09 -9.57
C ASP A 108 -11.06 -10.59 -9.21
N VAL A 109 -11.86 -10.14 -8.24
CA VAL A 109 -11.95 -8.71 -7.89
C VAL A 109 -11.33 -8.45 -6.52
N LEU A 110 -10.36 -7.52 -6.48
CA LEU A 110 -9.74 -7.01 -5.26
C LEU A 110 -10.26 -5.61 -4.95
N CYS A 111 -10.86 -5.44 -3.77
CA CYS A 111 -11.47 -4.18 -3.34
C CYS A 111 -10.91 -3.67 -2.01
N ASN A 112 -10.87 -2.35 -1.85
CA ASN A 112 -10.96 -1.70 -0.55
C ASN A 112 -12.32 -1.00 -0.41
N GLU A 113 -12.49 -0.14 0.61
CA GLU A 113 -13.74 0.59 0.85
C GLU A 113 -14.21 1.44 -0.35
N ASN A 114 -13.31 1.87 -1.23
CA ASN A 114 -13.61 2.90 -2.24
C ASN A 114 -13.34 2.45 -3.69
N LEU A 115 -12.41 1.52 -3.89
CA LEU A 115 -11.85 1.17 -5.18
C LEU A 115 -11.80 -0.35 -5.32
N CYS A 116 -12.11 -0.83 -6.52
CA CYS A 116 -12.08 -2.24 -6.87
C CYS A 116 -11.33 -2.44 -8.19
N TYR A 117 -10.56 -3.51 -8.25
CA TYR A 117 -9.71 -3.85 -9.38
C TYR A 117 -9.96 -5.29 -9.78
N LYS A 118 -10.27 -5.52 -11.04
CA LYS A 118 -10.32 -6.86 -11.60
C LYS A 118 -8.89 -7.29 -11.94
N LEU A 119 -8.47 -8.39 -11.34
CA LEU A 119 -7.19 -9.04 -11.55
C LEU A 119 -7.30 -10.09 -12.66
N GLY A 120 -6.16 -10.53 -13.19
CA GLY A 120 -6.10 -11.70 -14.07
C GLY A 120 -6.23 -13.02 -13.30
N GLU A 121 -6.63 -14.08 -14.00
CA GLU A 121 -6.83 -15.44 -13.46
C GLU A 121 -5.60 -15.96 -12.69
N SER A 122 -4.39 -15.54 -13.07
CA SER A 122 -3.12 -15.93 -12.42
C SER A 122 -3.06 -15.62 -10.93
N PHE A 123 -3.80 -14.60 -10.46
CA PHE A 123 -3.84 -14.28 -9.04
C PHE A 123 -4.68 -15.30 -8.27
N SER A 124 -5.87 -15.64 -8.76
CA SER A 124 -6.72 -16.67 -8.15
C SER A 124 -6.07 -18.05 -8.18
N GLU A 125 -5.44 -18.45 -9.29
CA GLU A 125 -4.69 -19.70 -9.36
C GLU A 125 -3.60 -19.79 -8.29
N MET A 126 -2.90 -18.68 -8.02
CA MET A 126 -1.90 -18.61 -6.97
C MET A 126 -2.52 -18.77 -5.58
N ILE A 127 -3.66 -18.13 -5.31
CA ILE A 127 -4.38 -18.27 -4.03
C ILE A 127 -4.88 -19.70 -3.81
N GLU A 128 -5.46 -20.32 -4.83
CA GLU A 128 -6.01 -21.69 -4.77
C GLU A 128 -4.94 -22.77 -4.61
N SER A 129 -3.67 -22.44 -4.85
CA SER A 129 -2.55 -23.37 -4.68
C SER A 129 -2.13 -23.62 -3.22
N PHE A 130 -2.71 -22.90 -2.24
CA PHE A 130 -2.40 -22.96 -0.80
C PHE A 130 -3.47 -23.65 0.06
#